data_AF-A0A5J4F264-F1
#
_entry.id   AF-A0A5J4F264-F1
#
_cell.length_a   1.000
_cell.length_b   1.000
_cell.length_c   1.000
_cell.angle_alpha   90.00
_cell.angle_beta   90.00
_cell.angle_gamma   90.00
#
_symmetry.space_group_name_H-M   'P 1'
#
loop_
_entity.id
_entity.type
_entity.pdbx_description
1 polymer ?
#
loop_
_entity_poly.entity_id
_entity_poly.type
_entity_poly.pdbx_seq_one_letter_code
_entity_poly.pdbx_strand_id
1 'polypeptide(L)'
;MTDAEVITTALVAARFFGGNHLQASRYLKETGLIPRMLEKYRFNRRLHALSAFIYELQHQIGQIWREVTNQTEYLLDSFPIPVCDNIRISRCRLLRGREYRGYIASKKRYFYGIKLHLIATSDGVPVEWILLPGSANDVRISRLYQSIYPR
;
A
#
# COMPACT_ATOMS: atom_id res chain seq x y z
N MET A 1 -13.86 -19.25 6.05
CA MET A 1 -13.09 -18.28 5.25
C MET A 1 -13.23 -18.56 3.77
N THR A 2 -14.14 -17.84 3.13
CA THR A 2 -14.16 -17.54 1.70
C THR A 2 -13.10 -16.47 1.37
N ASP A 3 -12.86 -16.18 0.09
CA ASP A 3 -11.95 -15.09 -0.30
C ASP A 3 -12.48 -13.71 0.14
N ALA A 4 -13.81 -13.52 0.07
CA ALA A 4 -14.46 -12.31 0.59
C ALA A 4 -14.17 -12.12 2.10
N GLU A 5 -14.27 -13.19 2.91
CA GLU A 5 -13.94 -13.12 4.33
C GLU A 5 -12.45 -12.76 4.58
N VAL A 6 -11.53 -13.21 3.71
CA VAL A 6 -10.11 -12.85 3.78
C VAL A 6 -9.90 -11.37 3.49
N ILE A 7 -10.51 -10.86 2.40
CA ILE A 7 -10.40 -9.46 1.99
C ILE A 7 -11.05 -8.55 3.04
N THR A 8 -12.25 -8.89 3.52
CA THR A 8 -12.93 -8.15 4.61
C THR A 8 -12.07 -8.07 5.86
N THR A 9 -11.41 -9.17 6.25
CA THR A 9 -10.49 -9.15 7.40
C THR A 9 -9.31 -8.21 7.19
N ALA A 10 -8.75 -8.15 5.97
CA ALA A 10 -7.68 -7.22 5.63
C ALA A 10 -8.15 -5.75 5.67
N LEU A 11 -9.35 -5.46 5.18
CA LEU A 11 -9.97 -4.13 5.24
C LEU A 11 -10.25 -3.68 6.68
N VAL A 12 -10.81 -4.57 7.50
CA VAL A 12 -11.04 -4.33 8.93
C VAL A 12 -9.72 -4.06 9.66
N ALA A 13 -8.68 -4.83 9.35
CA ALA A 13 -7.34 -4.60 9.90
C ALA A 13 -6.81 -3.21 9.54
N ALA A 14 -6.88 -2.83 8.27
CA ALA A 14 -6.42 -1.52 7.81
C ALA A 14 -7.21 -0.37 8.47
N ARG A 15 -8.54 -0.50 8.56
CA ARG A 15 -9.43 0.58 9.01
C ARG A 15 -9.47 0.77 10.53
N PHE A 16 -9.37 -0.31 11.31
CA PHE A 16 -9.61 -0.27 12.76
C PHE A 16 -8.43 -0.72 13.61
N PHE A 17 -7.45 -1.42 13.03
CA PHE A 17 -6.36 -2.03 13.79
C PHE A 17 -4.96 -1.66 13.26
N GLY A 18 -4.84 -0.57 12.48
CA GLY A 18 -3.56 -0.08 11.95
C GLY A 18 -2.82 -1.11 11.08
N GLY A 19 -3.56 -1.99 10.40
CA GLY A 19 -3.00 -3.08 9.60
C GLY A 19 -2.67 -4.36 10.40
N ASN A 20 -2.98 -4.41 11.69
CA ASN A 20 -2.76 -5.61 12.50
C ASN A 20 -3.81 -6.70 12.18
N HIS A 21 -3.49 -7.53 11.19
CA HIS A 21 -4.34 -8.63 10.75
C HIS A 21 -4.68 -9.63 11.86
N LEU A 22 -3.79 -9.81 12.85
CA LEU A 22 -4.04 -10.73 13.96
C LEU A 22 -5.11 -10.20 14.91
N GLN A 23 -5.07 -8.91 15.24
CA GLN A 23 -6.10 -8.27 16.06
C GLN A 23 -7.45 -8.26 15.34
N ALA A 24 -7.47 -7.90 14.06
CA ALA A 24 -8.69 -7.97 13.25
C ALA A 24 -9.28 -9.38 13.20
N SER A 25 -8.44 -10.40 13.00
CA SER A 25 -8.88 -11.79 12.97
C SER A 25 -9.47 -12.25 14.31
N ARG A 26 -8.89 -11.82 15.44
CA ARG A 26 -9.44 -12.11 16.78
C ARG A 26 -10.78 -11.43 16.97
N TYR A 27 -10.86 -10.13 16.69
CA TYR A 27 -12.08 -9.34 16.80
C TYR A 27 -13.23 -9.95 15.98
N LEU A 28 -13.00 -10.26 14.70
CA LEU A 28 -14.03 -10.81 13.82
C LEU A 28 -14.47 -12.23 14.24
N LYS A 29 -13.59 -13.00 14.87
CA LYS A 29 -13.94 -14.31 15.43
C LYS A 29 -14.75 -14.18 16.72
N GLU A 30 -14.31 -13.34 17.65
CA GLU A 30 -14.93 -13.14 18.97
C GLU A 30 -16.32 -12.50 18.87
N THR A 31 -16.52 -11.60 17.91
CA THR A 31 -17.83 -11.00 17.60
C THR A 31 -18.77 -11.94 16.83
N GLY A 32 -18.29 -13.10 16.39
CA GLY A 32 -19.08 -14.05 15.62
C GLY A 32 -19.35 -13.64 14.15
N LEU A 33 -18.77 -12.54 13.67
CA LEU A 33 -18.91 -12.08 12.28
C LEU A 33 -18.24 -13.03 11.28
N ILE A 34 -17.08 -13.58 11.64
CA ILE A 34 -16.37 -14.61 10.87
C ILE A 34 -15.94 -15.72 11.85
N PRO A 35 -16.85 -16.63 12.22
CA PRO A 35 -16.59 -17.62 13.28
C PRO A 35 -15.56 -18.67 12.83
N ARG A 36 -15.52 -18.99 11.53
CA ARG A 36 -14.58 -19.94 10.93
C ARG A 36 -13.29 -19.26 10.45
N MET A 37 -12.63 -18.56 11.37
CA MET A 37 -11.38 -17.82 11.12
C MET A 37 -10.20 -18.77 10.90
N LEU A 38 -9.36 -18.47 9.91
CA LEU A 38 -8.12 -19.22 9.65
C LEU A 38 -7.03 -18.88 10.67
N GLU A 39 -6.13 -19.83 10.86
CA GLU A 39 -4.87 -19.56 11.56
C GLU A 39 -4.01 -18.55 10.79
N LYS A 40 -3.19 -17.79 11.54
CA LYS A 40 -2.35 -16.69 11.03
C LYS A 40 -1.58 -17.05 9.75
N TYR A 41 -0.92 -18.21 9.72
CA TYR A 41 -0.13 -18.62 8.55
C TYR A 41 -1.00 -18.89 7.31
N ARG A 42 -2.12 -19.60 7.49
CA ARG A 42 -3.06 -19.88 6.39
C ARG A 42 -3.74 -18.61 5.89
N PHE A 43 -4.11 -17.71 6.81
CA PHE A 43 -4.65 -16.40 6.46
C PHE A 43 -3.67 -15.62 5.59
N ASN A 44 -2.42 -15.45 6.05
CA ASN A 44 -1.40 -14.72 5.28
C ASN A 44 -1.17 -15.33 3.90
N ARG A 45 -1.06 -16.65 3.80
CA ARG A 45 -0.89 -17.32 2.51
C ARG A 45 -2.05 -17.05 1.55
N ARG A 46 -3.30 -17.06 2.04
CA ARG A 46 -4.47 -16.73 1.22
C ARG A 46 -4.52 -15.27 0.85
N LEU A 47 -4.20 -14.37 1.77
CA LEU A 47 -4.14 -12.94 1.49
C LEU A 47 -3.11 -12.64 0.39
N HIS A 48 -1.93 -13.28 0.43
CA HIS A 48 -0.93 -13.17 -0.62
C HIS A 48 -1.42 -13.73 -1.97
N ALA A 49 -2.12 -14.86 -1.97
CA ALA A 49 -2.70 -15.42 -3.19
C ALA A 49 -3.75 -14.49 -3.83
N LEU A 50 -4.43 -13.67 -3.03
CA LEU A 50 -5.42 -12.69 -3.47
C LEU A 50 -4.82 -11.31 -3.80
N SER A 51 -3.50 -11.12 -3.65
CA SER A 51 -2.87 -9.79 -3.77
C SER A 51 -3.12 -9.14 -5.12
N ALA A 52 -2.97 -9.87 -6.23
CA ALA A 52 -3.26 -9.37 -7.58
C ALA A 52 -4.72 -8.92 -7.73
N PHE A 53 -5.67 -9.69 -7.20
CA PHE A 53 -7.09 -9.31 -7.24
C PHE A 53 -7.38 -8.07 -6.39
N ILE A 54 -6.77 -7.97 -5.21
CA ILE A 54 -6.91 -6.78 -4.35
C ILE A 54 -6.37 -5.53 -5.07
N TYR A 55 -5.23 -5.65 -5.76
CA TYR A 55 -4.66 -4.54 -6.53
C TYR A 55 -5.56 -4.13 -7.70
N GLU A 56 -6.11 -5.09 -8.43
CA GLU A 56 -7.06 -4.80 -9.51
C GLU A 56 -8.33 -4.13 -8.98
N LEU A 57 -8.88 -4.64 -7.88
CA LEU A 57 -10.07 -4.05 -7.24
C LEU A 57 -9.81 -2.61 -6.80
N GLN A 58 -8.65 -2.35 -6.19
CA GLN A 58 -8.25 -1.00 -5.79
C GLN A 58 -8.10 -0.08 -7.00
N HIS A 59 -7.51 -0.56 -8.09
CA HIS A 59 -7.38 0.20 -9.33
C HIS A 59 -8.75 0.57 -9.89
N GLN A 60 -9.66 -0.39 -10.02
CA GLN A 60 -11.02 -0.16 -10.54
C GLN A 60 -11.82 0.81 -9.66
N ILE A 61 -11.76 0.65 -8.34
CA ILE A 61 -12.39 1.58 -7.40
C ILE A 61 -11.82 2.99 -7.59
N GLY A 62 -10.50 3.12 -7.75
CA GLY A 62 -9.84 4.38 -8.04
C GLY A 62 -10.35 5.04 -9.33
N GLN A 63 -10.51 4.27 -10.41
CA GLN A 63 -11.07 4.77 -11.68
C GLN A 63 -12.52 5.26 -11.51
N ILE A 64 -13.36 4.49 -10.82
CA ILE A 64 -14.75 4.88 -10.56
C ILE A 64 -14.80 6.17 -9.74
N TRP A 65 -13.96 6.30 -8.71
CA TRP A 65 -13.87 7.54 -7.93
C TRP A 65 -13.48 8.75 -8.78
N ARG A 66 -12.54 8.59 -9.72
CA ARG A 66 -12.18 9.68 -10.65
C ARG A 66 -13.37 10.14 -11.48
N GLU A 67 -14.12 9.20 -12.04
CA GLU A 67 -15.28 9.48 -12.89
C GLU A 67 -16.40 10.17 -12.12
N VAL A 68 -16.66 9.74 -10.88
CA VAL A 68 -17.77 10.26 -10.06
C VAL A 68 -17.45 11.63 -9.45
N THR A 69 -16.22 11.85 -8.99
CA THR A 69 -15.86 13.05 -8.23
C THR A 69 -15.71 14.30 -9.14
N ASN A 70 -15.54 14.12 -10.45
CA ASN A 70 -15.39 15.20 -11.45
C ASN A 70 -14.39 16.31 -11.04
N GLN A 71 -13.41 15.94 -10.20
CA GLN A 71 -12.38 16.85 -9.71
C GLN A 71 -11.27 17.01 -10.76
N THR A 72 -10.87 18.25 -10.96
CA THR A 72 -9.78 18.65 -11.85
C THR A 72 -8.43 18.73 -11.12
N GLU A 73 -8.44 18.69 -9.79
CA GLU A 73 -7.25 18.84 -8.96
C GLU A 73 -6.94 17.55 -8.21
N TYR A 74 -5.66 17.16 -8.27
CA TYR A 74 -5.15 15.98 -7.57
C TYR A 74 -3.88 16.34 -6.80
N LEU A 75 -3.77 15.77 -5.61
CA LEU A 75 -2.59 15.86 -4.77
C LEU A 75 -1.63 14.73 -5.14
N LEU A 76 -0.41 15.10 -5.51
CA LEU A 76 0.68 14.16 -5.73
C LEU A 76 1.65 14.23 -4.56
N ASP A 77 1.86 13.10 -3.89
CA ASP A 77 2.87 12.96 -2.86
C ASP A 77 3.73 11.72 -3.09
N SER A 78 4.96 11.74 -2.57
CA SER A 78 5.84 10.60 -2.57
C SER A 78 6.59 10.50 -1.25
N PHE A 79 6.58 9.32 -0.64
CA PHE A 79 7.23 9.13 0.64
C PHE A 79 7.88 7.74 0.79
N PRO A 80 8.93 7.65 1.61
CA PRO A 80 9.66 6.40 1.84
C PRO A 80 8.84 5.45 2.72
N ILE A 81 8.86 4.17 2.37
CA ILE A 81 8.43 3.07 3.22
C ILE A 81 9.71 2.28 3.60
N PRO A 82 10.38 2.65 4.71
CA PRO A 82 11.59 1.97 5.15
C PRO A 82 11.26 0.56 5.62
N VAL A 83 12.01 -0.42 5.14
CA VAL A 83 11.86 -1.83 5.55
C VAL A 83 12.75 -2.15 6.75
N CYS A 84 13.90 -1.50 6.86
CA CYS A 84 14.75 -1.58 8.04
C CYS A 84 15.67 -0.36 8.16
N ASP A 85 16.27 -0.19 9.34
CA ASP A 85 17.34 0.79 9.53
C ASP A 85 18.60 0.40 8.73
N ASN A 86 19.41 1.41 8.39
CA ASN A 86 20.58 1.24 7.54
C ASN A 86 21.60 0.24 8.10
N ILE A 87 21.77 0.19 9.43
CA ILE A 87 22.65 -0.76 10.12
C ILE A 87 22.20 -2.23 9.97
N ARG A 88 20.93 -2.46 9.61
CA ARG A 88 20.35 -3.81 9.46
C ARG A 88 20.28 -4.29 8.01
N ILE A 89 20.70 -3.49 7.04
CA ILE A 89 20.59 -3.81 5.60
C ILE A 89 21.22 -5.17 5.28
N SER A 90 22.41 -5.45 5.82
CA SER A 90 23.13 -6.72 5.58
C SER A 90 22.37 -7.97 6.06
N ARG A 91 21.43 -7.80 7.00
CA ARG A 91 20.60 -8.88 7.57
C ARG A 91 19.16 -8.87 7.03
N CYS A 92 18.81 -7.92 6.15
CA CYS A 92 17.47 -7.82 5.58
C CYS A 92 17.22 -8.99 4.61
N ARG A 93 16.11 -9.71 4.82
CA ARG A 93 15.69 -10.83 3.97
C ARG A 93 14.50 -10.48 3.06
N LEU A 94 13.78 -9.40 3.37
CA LEU A 94 12.57 -9.00 2.64
C LEU A 94 12.88 -8.35 1.29
N LEU A 95 13.92 -7.51 1.24
CA LEU A 95 14.38 -6.83 0.03
C LEU A 95 15.89 -7.04 -0.10
N ARG A 96 16.35 -7.31 -1.32
CA ARG A 96 17.77 -7.49 -1.65
C ARG A 96 18.10 -6.59 -2.83
N GLY A 97 19.25 -5.91 -2.76
CA GLY A 97 19.73 -5.09 -3.87
C GLY A 97 20.05 -3.66 -3.45
N ARG A 98 20.77 -2.94 -4.31
CA ARG A 98 21.16 -1.55 -4.05
C ARG A 98 20.07 -0.56 -4.45
N GLU A 99 19.17 -0.96 -5.33
CA GLU A 99 18.00 -0.22 -5.82
C GLU A 99 17.02 0.14 -4.70
N TYR A 100 17.03 -0.58 -3.59
CA TYR A 100 16.21 -0.25 -2.42
C TYR A 100 16.86 0.79 -1.49
N ARG A 101 18.09 1.26 -1.80
CA ARG A 101 18.72 2.36 -1.06
C ARG A 101 18.26 3.68 -1.65
N GLY A 102 17.43 4.39 -0.88
CA GLY A 102 16.93 5.70 -1.25
C GLY A 102 17.53 6.82 -0.41
N TYR A 103 17.43 8.04 -0.92
CA TYR A 103 17.79 9.27 -0.22
C TYR A 103 16.61 10.25 -0.25
N ILE A 104 16.27 10.79 0.90
CA ILE A 104 15.21 11.78 1.07
C ILE A 104 15.90 13.14 1.22
N ALA A 105 15.94 13.91 0.14
CA ALA A 105 16.66 15.18 0.09
C ALA A 105 16.12 16.19 1.12
N SER A 106 14.80 16.30 1.27
CA SER A 106 14.14 17.19 2.22
C SER A 106 14.48 16.91 3.69
N LYS A 107 14.83 15.66 4.02
CA LYS A 107 15.21 15.24 5.38
C LYS A 107 16.71 14.95 5.52
N LYS A 108 17.50 15.18 4.46
CA LYS A 108 18.91 14.81 4.34
C LYS A 108 19.25 13.40 4.87
N ARG A 109 18.40 12.42 4.55
CA ARG A 109 18.46 11.08 5.18
C ARG A 109 18.40 9.95 4.15
N TYR A 110 19.25 8.95 4.34
CA TYR A 110 19.19 7.68 3.63
C TYR A 110 18.22 6.70 4.28
N PHE A 111 17.53 5.90 3.47
CA PHE A 111 16.68 4.81 3.92
C PHE A 111 16.88 3.56 3.04
N TYR A 112 16.51 2.40 3.58
CA TYR A 112 16.44 1.15 2.83
C TYR A 112 15.01 0.64 2.77
N GLY A 113 14.43 0.60 1.58
CA GLY A 113 13.05 0.20 1.39
C GLY A 113 12.51 0.58 0.01
N ILE A 114 11.19 0.76 -0.03
CA ILE A 114 10.46 1.17 -1.24
C ILE A 114 9.98 2.60 -1.08
N LYS A 115 9.63 3.24 -2.18
CA LYS A 115 9.01 4.56 -2.23
C LYS A 115 7.60 4.41 -2.77
N LEU A 116 6.64 4.96 -2.05
CA LEU A 116 5.26 5.05 -2.51
C LEU A 116 5.08 6.40 -3.19
N HIS A 117 4.59 6.39 -4.43
CA HIS A 117 4.00 7.56 -5.06
C HIS A 117 2.50 7.40 -5.04
N LEU A 118 1.81 8.43 -4.59
CA LEU A 118 0.38 8.43 -4.35
C LEU A 118 -0.24 9.64 -5.03
N ILE A 119 -1.32 9.39 -5.76
CA ILE A 119 -2.25 10.38 -6.25
C ILE A 119 -3.52 10.28 -5.41
N ALA A 120 -3.92 11.40 -4.83
CA ALA A 120 -5.15 11.51 -4.06
C ALA A 120 -6.00 12.67 -4.57
N THR A 121 -7.31 12.60 -4.31
CA THR A 121 -8.21 13.73 -4.46
C THR A 121 -7.84 14.88 -3.51
N SER A 122 -8.39 16.07 -3.73
CA SER A 122 -8.24 17.20 -2.79
C SER A 122 -8.76 16.87 -1.38
N ASP A 123 -9.72 15.94 -1.29
CA ASP A 123 -10.28 15.45 -0.03
C ASP A 123 -9.43 14.34 0.63
N GLY A 124 -8.29 14.00 0.04
CA GLY A 124 -7.34 13.03 0.57
C GLY A 124 -7.69 11.57 0.30
N VAL A 125 -8.56 11.28 -0.67
CA VAL A 125 -8.91 9.91 -1.07
C VAL A 125 -7.88 9.40 -2.08
N PRO A 126 -7.16 8.29 -1.78
CA PRO A 126 -6.26 7.64 -2.74
C PRO A 126 -6.99 7.19 -4.00
N VAL A 127 -6.47 7.60 -5.15
CA VAL A 127 -7.01 7.25 -6.48
C VAL A 127 -6.10 6.27 -7.18
N GLU A 128 -4.80 6.57 -7.20
CA GLU A 128 -3.80 5.77 -7.88
C GLU A 128 -2.50 5.82 -7.10
N TRP A 129 -1.74 4.73 -7.12
CA TRP A 129 -0.47 4.68 -6.45
C TRP A 129 0.47 3.67 -7.11
N ILE A 130 1.76 3.85 -6.90
CA ILE A 130 2.81 2.93 -7.36
C ILE A 130 3.88 2.77 -6.30
N LEU A 131 4.36 1.54 -6.15
CA LEU A 131 5.50 1.21 -5.30
C LEU A 131 6.74 1.04 -6.17
N LEU A 132 7.81 1.75 -5.79
CA LEU A 132 9.05 1.77 -6.53
C LEU A 132 10.24 1.46 -5.60
N PRO A 133 11.36 0.98 -6.13
CA PRO A 133 12.58 0.85 -5.34
C PRO A 133 12.99 2.19 -4.73
N GLY A 134 13.59 2.17 -3.53
CA GLY A 134 13.96 3.39 -2.80
C GLY A 134 14.85 4.37 -3.59
N SER A 135 15.66 3.88 -4.54
CA SER A 135 16.52 4.69 -5.40
C SER A 135 15.77 5.35 -6.57
N ALA A 136 14.47 5.12 -6.74
CA ALA A 136 13.69 5.68 -7.83
C ALA A 136 13.67 7.22 -7.79
N ASN A 137 13.81 7.82 -8.97
CA ASN A 137 13.89 9.27 -9.13
C ASN A 137 12.49 9.86 -9.33
N ASP A 138 12.09 10.73 -8.41
CA ASP A 138 10.76 11.33 -8.34
C ASP A 138 10.42 12.17 -9.59
N VAL A 139 11.43 12.78 -10.23
CA VAL A 139 11.24 13.63 -11.42
C VAL A 139 10.68 12.84 -12.60
N ARG A 140 11.12 11.59 -12.81
CA ARG A 140 10.65 10.78 -13.93
C ARG A 140 9.18 10.41 -13.77
N ILE A 141 8.79 10.09 -12.53
CA ILE A 141 7.43 9.64 -12.22
C ILE A 141 6.47 10.82 -12.22
N SER A 142 6.90 11.98 -11.73
CA SER A 142 6.12 13.22 -11.84
C SER A 142 5.77 13.55 -13.30
N ARG A 143 6.70 13.37 -14.24
CA ARG A 143 6.44 13.57 -15.68
C ARG A 143 5.43 12.57 -16.24
N LEU A 144 5.51 11.30 -15.83
CA LEU A 144 4.53 10.29 -16.21
C LEU A 144 3.13 10.70 -15.75
N TYR A 145 3.00 11.15 -14.50
CA TYR A 145 1.72 11.60 -13.98
C TYR A 145 1.19 12.86 -14.68
N GLN A 146 2.04 13.82 -15.01
CA GLN A 146 1.61 15.00 -15.79
C GLN A 146 1.06 14.64 -17.18
N SER A 147 1.50 13.53 -17.78
CA SER A 147 0.94 13.06 -19.05
C SER A 147 -0.43 12.40 -18.92
N ILE A 148 -0.74 11.85 -17.74
CA ILE A 148 -1.99 11.12 -17.46
C ILE A 148 -3.04 12.06 -16.82
N TYR A 149 -2.58 13.00 -16.00
CA TYR A 149 -3.37 14.00 -15.28
C TYR A 149 -2.91 15.41 -15.71
N PRO A 150 -3.28 15.87 -16.91
CA PRO A 150 -2.98 17.23 -17.35
C PRO A 150 -3.71 18.25 -16.45
N ARG A 151 -3.07 19.40 -16.24
CA ARG A 151 -3.65 20.53 -15.52
C ARG A 151 -4.76 21.20 -16.31
#